data_AF-A0AB39KQI5-F1
#
_entry.id   AF-A0AB39KQI5-F1
#
_cell.length_a   1.000
_cell.length_b   1.000
_cell.length_c   1.000
_cell.angle_alpha   90.00
_cell.angle_beta   90.00
_cell.angle_gamma   90.00
#
_symmetry.space_group_name_H-M   'P 1'
#
loop_
_entity.id
_entity.type
_entity.pdbx_description
1 polymer ?
#
loop_
_entity_poly.entity_id
_entity_poly.type
_entity_poly.pdbx_seq_one_letter_code
_entity_poly.pdbx_strand_id
1 'polypeptide(L)'
;MTETLPSSPLSWRDDGLPASRLYGDVYFSSDDGLAETEAVFMQGCGLPEGWRGRDRFVVGELGFGTGLNIAALLDLWRRERPADGQLHFFSIEAHPITAEEAARALSRWPRIAEAAQALIDRWPGQAAGFHRVELPEFNAVLDLAVMDASAALTSWSGMADAWFLDGFSPALNPAMWSDEVLALVAQRSAAGARAATFTVAGQVRRGLTAAGFAVEKKPGYGRKRERLEAYLPPAPVAEPRARPHVAIIGGGVAGACAARAVRALGGAATVLDPRGLGGAASGNPAALVTPRLDAGDGPAGRLFAQAIRRATALYAQVPGAIIAKGVLQLEAKEKDAGRFDRIAASPLFEPGALTRLDGAATADALGEAEAPGALRMEDALVIQPATALAAWAGDAAGTQVAALERDGDGWRLLDETGAEILRADAVILAAGMGVSTLHPQTALQPVRGQATFTDAVPAPAAAAFGGYVIPTREGGVLFGATHDRDVTDEDRRTEDDARNLAALATRAPRLAERLTGAPLQSRAAIRATTPDRLPSAGAAEDGLYLLTGMGSRGFCAAPLLAEHVAALILNAPSPLPRDLAAAVDPARFAARRA
;
A
#
# COMPACT_ATOMS: atom_id res chain seq x y z
N MET A 1 29.42 20.55 9.93
CA MET A 1 29.24 21.04 8.55
C MET A 1 28.48 19.96 7.81
N THR A 2 27.17 20.10 7.72
CA THR A 2 26.30 19.22 6.95
C THR A 2 26.48 19.61 5.47
N GLU A 3 27.30 18.86 4.75
CA GLU A 3 27.29 18.91 3.28
C GLU A 3 25.85 18.66 2.83
N THR A 4 25.29 19.64 2.14
CA THR A 4 24.00 19.53 1.48
C THR A 4 24.17 18.47 0.41
N LEU A 5 23.57 17.29 0.61
CA LEU A 5 23.53 16.25 -0.42
C LEU A 5 22.98 16.88 -1.71
N PRO A 6 23.55 16.56 -2.89
CA PRO A 6 23.07 17.12 -4.15
C PRO A 6 21.59 16.79 -4.37
N SER A 7 20.84 17.70 -5.01
CA SER A 7 19.39 17.55 -5.25
C SER A 7 19.01 16.35 -6.12
N SER A 8 19.97 15.76 -6.83
CA SER A 8 19.82 14.54 -7.59
C SER A 8 21.04 13.64 -7.37
N PRO A 9 20.84 12.30 -7.21
CA PRO A 9 21.95 11.36 -7.14
C PRO A 9 22.65 11.17 -8.49
N LEU A 10 22.12 11.73 -9.59
CA LEU A 10 22.64 11.58 -10.95
C LEU A 10 23.53 12.74 -11.41
N SER A 11 24.56 12.40 -12.17
CA SER A 11 25.23 13.28 -13.13
C SER A 11 25.05 12.74 -14.54
N TRP A 12 24.83 13.64 -15.50
CA TRP A 12 24.73 13.28 -16.91
C TRP A 12 26.09 13.51 -17.56
N ARG A 13 26.66 12.44 -18.13
CA ARG A 13 27.92 12.50 -18.89
C ARG A 13 27.71 13.19 -20.24
N ASP A 14 28.81 13.57 -20.88
CA ASP A 14 28.79 14.21 -22.22
C ASP A 14 28.18 13.29 -23.30
N ASP A 15 28.25 11.97 -23.12
CA ASP A 15 27.60 10.95 -23.95
C ASP A 15 26.10 10.71 -23.60
N GLY A 16 25.56 11.55 -22.71
CA GLY A 16 24.18 11.51 -22.25
C GLY A 16 23.84 10.33 -21.35
N LEU A 17 24.83 9.56 -20.86
CA LEU A 17 24.59 8.45 -19.94
C LEU A 17 24.46 8.95 -18.49
N PRO A 18 23.55 8.36 -17.69
CA PRO A 18 23.48 8.63 -16.26
C PRO A 18 24.64 7.94 -15.52
N ALA A 19 25.30 8.70 -14.66
CA ALA A 19 26.28 8.22 -13.70
C ALA A 19 25.86 8.62 -12.28
N SER A 20 26.22 7.81 -11.29
CA SER A 20 25.94 8.12 -9.90
C SER A 20 26.98 9.10 -9.35
N ARG A 21 26.53 10.22 -8.78
CA ARG A 21 27.39 11.12 -8.00
C ARG A 21 27.87 10.48 -6.70
N LEU A 22 27.07 9.59 -6.14
CA LEU A 22 27.34 8.96 -4.85
C LEU A 22 28.39 7.86 -4.95
N TYR A 23 28.33 7.06 -6.02
CA TYR A 23 29.21 5.90 -6.18
C TYR A 23 30.27 6.08 -7.27
N GLY A 24 30.17 7.11 -8.11
CA GLY A 24 31.15 7.39 -9.16
C GLY A 24 31.16 6.39 -10.31
N ASP A 25 30.02 5.71 -10.55
CA ASP A 25 29.88 4.62 -11.52
C ASP A 25 28.67 4.86 -12.44
N VAL A 26 28.63 4.19 -13.60
CA VAL A 26 27.52 4.31 -14.56
C VAL A 26 26.37 3.37 -14.19
N TYR A 27 25.13 3.77 -14.50
CA TYR A 27 23.96 2.92 -14.22
C TYR A 27 23.79 1.76 -15.22
N PHE A 28 24.35 1.89 -16.43
CA PHE A 28 24.37 0.83 -17.44
C PHE A 28 25.49 1.09 -18.46
N SER A 29 25.87 0.04 -19.21
CA SER A 29 26.92 0.11 -20.22
C SER A 29 26.65 1.15 -21.31
N SER A 30 27.73 1.76 -21.79
CA SER A 30 27.72 2.75 -22.88
C SER A 30 27.46 2.16 -24.26
N ASP A 31 27.70 0.86 -24.44
CA ASP A 31 27.62 0.21 -25.76
C ASP A 31 26.17 -0.20 -26.07
N ASP A 32 25.56 -1.07 -25.26
CA ASP A 32 24.14 -1.44 -25.33
C ASP A 32 23.64 -1.98 -23.97
N GLY A 33 23.18 -1.08 -23.09
CA GLY A 33 22.71 -1.45 -21.75
C GLY A 33 21.51 -2.39 -21.75
N LEU A 34 20.62 -2.30 -22.73
CA LEU A 34 19.44 -3.15 -22.80
C LEU A 34 19.80 -4.59 -23.16
N ALA A 35 20.69 -4.78 -24.14
CA ALA A 35 21.16 -6.11 -24.50
C ALA A 35 22.02 -6.74 -23.38
N GLU A 36 22.78 -5.94 -22.62
CA GLU A 36 23.47 -6.42 -21.42
C GLU A 36 22.48 -6.89 -20.35
N THR A 37 21.44 -6.10 -20.06
CA THR A 37 20.36 -6.47 -19.14
C THR A 37 19.70 -7.79 -19.54
N GLU A 38 19.36 -7.98 -20.82
CA GLU A 38 18.78 -9.24 -21.32
C GLU A 38 19.74 -10.43 -21.15
N ALA A 39 21.03 -10.25 -21.49
CA ALA A 39 22.01 -11.32 -21.44
C ALA A 39 22.43 -11.70 -20.03
N VAL A 40 22.62 -10.72 -19.15
CA VAL A 40 23.10 -10.94 -17.77
C VAL A 40 21.95 -11.43 -16.90
N PHE A 41 20.84 -10.71 -16.88
CA PHE A 41 19.78 -10.94 -15.90
C PHE A 41 18.73 -11.92 -16.40
N MET A 42 18.15 -11.68 -17.58
CA MET A 42 17.06 -12.53 -18.06
C MET A 42 17.57 -13.91 -18.45
N GLN A 43 18.53 -13.98 -19.37
CA GLN A 43 19.12 -15.26 -19.78
C GLN A 43 19.85 -15.94 -18.61
N GLY A 44 20.54 -15.18 -17.76
CA GLY A 44 21.21 -15.72 -16.58
C GLY A 44 20.25 -16.34 -15.56
N CYS A 45 19.05 -15.80 -15.43
CA CYS A 45 17.97 -16.39 -14.64
C CYS A 45 17.13 -17.43 -15.41
N GLY A 46 17.51 -17.77 -16.64
CA GLY A 46 16.82 -18.77 -17.46
C GLY A 46 15.43 -18.34 -17.93
N LEU A 47 15.24 -17.05 -18.23
CA LEU A 47 13.99 -16.48 -18.72
C LEU A 47 13.99 -16.40 -20.25
N PRO A 48 12.86 -16.64 -20.93
CA PRO A 48 11.51 -16.84 -20.38
C PRO A 48 11.18 -18.27 -19.91
N GLU A 49 12.06 -19.26 -20.13
CA GLU A 49 11.77 -20.67 -19.83
C GLU A 49 11.36 -20.91 -18.36
N GLY A 50 11.94 -20.17 -17.42
CA GLY A 50 11.75 -20.32 -15.98
C GLY A 50 10.32 -20.08 -15.47
N TRP A 51 9.49 -19.32 -16.20
CA TRP A 51 8.09 -19.07 -15.81
C TRP A 51 7.07 -19.85 -16.63
N ARG A 52 7.50 -20.74 -17.54
CA ARG A 52 6.55 -21.56 -18.31
C ARG A 52 5.77 -22.48 -17.35
N GLY A 53 4.45 -22.48 -17.50
CA GLY A 53 3.54 -23.30 -16.68
C GLY A 53 3.34 -22.78 -15.24
N ARG A 54 3.85 -21.59 -14.90
CA ARG A 54 3.63 -20.97 -13.59
C ARG A 54 2.49 -19.94 -13.66
N ASP A 55 1.68 -19.88 -12.62
CA ASP A 55 0.63 -18.88 -12.43
C ASP A 55 1.19 -17.56 -11.87
N ARG A 56 2.28 -17.64 -11.11
CA ARG A 56 3.02 -16.50 -10.59
C ARG A 56 4.53 -16.70 -10.74
N PHE A 57 5.23 -15.63 -11.06
CA PHE A 57 6.70 -15.57 -11.03
C PHE A 57 7.15 -14.33 -10.26
N VAL A 58 8.06 -14.51 -9.30
CA VAL A 58 8.56 -13.41 -8.45
C VAL A 58 10.02 -13.13 -8.77
N VAL A 59 10.34 -11.89 -9.13
CA VAL A 59 11.72 -11.43 -9.34
C VAL A 59 12.12 -10.50 -8.20
N GLY A 60 13.17 -10.84 -7.49
CA GLY A 60 13.86 -9.96 -6.57
C GLY A 60 14.96 -9.17 -7.30
N GLU A 61 15.15 -7.90 -6.94
CA GLU A 61 16.20 -7.06 -7.50
C GLU A 61 16.89 -6.27 -6.40
N LEU A 62 18.23 -6.22 -6.46
CA LEU A 62 19.02 -5.25 -5.74
C LEU A 62 19.34 -4.10 -6.69
N GLY A 63 19.04 -2.85 -6.30
CA GLY A 63 19.32 -1.66 -7.13
C GLY A 63 18.29 -1.45 -8.25
N PHE A 64 17.19 -0.77 -7.95
CA PHE A 64 16.21 -0.35 -8.96
C PHE A 64 16.79 0.60 -10.02
N GLY A 65 17.61 1.54 -9.58
CA GLY A 65 18.31 2.52 -10.41
C GLY A 65 17.37 3.27 -11.36
N THR A 66 17.57 3.05 -12.66
CA THR A 66 16.80 3.72 -13.72
C THR A 66 15.50 2.98 -14.09
N GLY A 67 15.26 1.80 -13.52
CA GLY A 67 14.14 0.93 -13.89
C GLY A 67 14.36 0.14 -15.18
N LEU A 68 15.59 0.14 -15.76
CA LEU A 68 15.89 -0.54 -17.02
C LEU A 68 15.56 -2.04 -16.98
N ASN A 69 16.01 -2.74 -15.94
CA ASN A 69 15.75 -4.18 -15.80
C ASN A 69 14.25 -4.48 -15.73
N ILE A 70 13.50 -3.66 -14.99
CA ILE A 70 12.05 -3.82 -14.87
C ILE A 70 11.36 -3.56 -16.21
N ALA A 71 11.66 -2.44 -16.88
CA ALA A 71 11.07 -2.11 -18.17
C ALA A 71 11.39 -3.17 -19.25
N ALA A 72 12.64 -3.66 -19.27
CA ALA A 72 13.06 -4.71 -20.17
C ALA A 72 12.36 -6.04 -19.85
N LEU A 73 12.21 -6.38 -18.57
CA LEU A 73 11.55 -7.61 -18.15
C LEU A 73 10.05 -7.58 -18.42
N LEU A 74 9.39 -6.43 -18.24
CA LEU A 74 7.99 -6.22 -18.63
C LEU A 74 7.78 -6.43 -20.14
N ASP A 75 8.72 -5.95 -20.97
CA ASP A 75 8.67 -6.19 -22.42
C ASP A 75 8.83 -7.68 -22.78
N LEU A 76 9.78 -8.40 -22.15
CA LEU A 76 9.90 -9.85 -22.30
C LEU A 76 8.63 -10.57 -21.83
N TRP A 77 8.12 -10.21 -20.64
CA TRP A 77 6.93 -10.78 -20.05
C TRP A 77 5.70 -10.62 -20.95
N ARG A 78 5.46 -9.43 -21.49
CA ARG A 78 4.36 -9.20 -22.42
C ARG A 78 4.39 -10.14 -23.63
N ARG A 79 5.58 -10.48 -24.13
CA ARG A 79 5.76 -11.36 -25.30
C ARG A 79 5.60 -12.85 -24.96
N GLU A 80 6.04 -13.26 -23.78
CA GLU A 80 6.28 -14.67 -23.44
C GLU A 80 5.52 -15.17 -22.20
N ARG A 81 4.63 -14.36 -21.60
CA ARG A 81 3.89 -14.74 -20.39
C ARG A 81 2.92 -15.89 -20.64
N PRO A 82 2.70 -16.77 -19.64
CA PRO A 82 1.54 -17.65 -19.61
C PRO A 82 0.22 -16.84 -19.65
N ALA A 83 -0.85 -17.42 -20.19
CA ALA A 83 -2.13 -16.73 -20.41
C ALA A 83 -2.67 -16.00 -19.16
N ASP A 84 -2.64 -16.68 -18.01
CA ASP A 84 -3.08 -16.14 -16.72
C ASP A 84 -1.93 -15.89 -15.75
N GLY A 85 -0.69 -15.87 -16.25
CA GLY A 85 0.50 -15.66 -15.44
C GLY A 85 0.54 -14.25 -14.86
N GLN A 86 1.01 -14.12 -13.61
CA GLN A 86 1.26 -12.85 -12.92
C GLN A 86 2.74 -12.68 -12.61
N LEU A 87 3.29 -11.50 -12.91
CA LEU A 87 4.69 -11.18 -12.61
C LEU A 87 4.76 -10.23 -11.41
N HIS A 88 5.52 -10.60 -10.39
CA HIS A 88 5.79 -9.74 -9.24
C HIS A 88 7.26 -9.35 -9.19
N PHE A 89 7.53 -8.08 -8.93
CA PHE A 89 8.86 -7.56 -8.68
C PHE A 89 8.95 -7.13 -7.22
N PHE A 90 10.06 -7.46 -6.57
CA PHE A 90 10.49 -6.84 -5.34
C PHE A 90 11.86 -6.21 -5.58
N SER A 91 11.87 -4.90 -5.83
CA SER A 91 13.10 -4.15 -6.10
C SER A 91 13.45 -3.27 -4.91
N ILE A 92 14.75 -3.02 -4.73
CA ILE A 92 15.29 -2.30 -3.58
C ILE A 92 16.13 -1.13 -4.08
N GLU A 93 15.89 0.06 -3.53
CA GLU A 93 16.63 1.27 -3.89
C GLU A 93 16.83 2.16 -2.67
N ALA A 94 18.07 2.57 -2.40
CA ALA A 94 18.37 3.48 -1.31
C ALA A 94 18.24 4.95 -1.72
N HIS A 95 18.43 5.25 -3.01
CA HIS A 95 18.54 6.59 -3.56
C HIS A 95 17.72 6.73 -4.86
N PRO A 96 16.38 6.64 -4.79
CA PRO A 96 15.53 6.67 -5.96
C PRO A 96 15.65 7.99 -6.71
N ILE A 97 15.69 7.91 -8.04
CA ILE A 97 15.68 9.06 -8.94
C ILE A 97 14.24 9.55 -9.19
N THR A 98 14.10 10.74 -9.77
CA THR A 98 12.79 11.26 -10.19
C THR A 98 12.24 10.53 -11.42
N ALA A 99 10.92 10.58 -11.61
CA ALA A 99 10.27 10.05 -12.81
C ALA A 99 10.80 10.69 -14.11
N GLU A 100 11.11 11.99 -14.06
CA GLU A 100 11.67 12.75 -15.19
C GLU A 100 13.08 12.28 -15.56
N GLU A 101 13.91 12.00 -14.56
CA GLU A 101 15.24 11.44 -14.76
C GLU A 101 15.19 10.01 -15.32
N ALA A 102 14.29 9.18 -14.80
CA ALA A 102 14.04 7.84 -15.32
C ALA A 102 13.55 7.89 -16.77
N ALA A 103 12.61 8.79 -17.10
CA ALA A 103 12.13 9.00 -18.46
C ALA A 103 13.25 9.39 -19.42
N ARG A 104 14.12 10.31 -19.00
CA ARG A 104 15.30 10.69 -19.79
C ARG A 104 16.23 9.50 -20.00
N ALA A 105 16.51 8.71 -18.96
CA ALA A 105 17.41 7.56 -19.05
C ALA A 105 16.84 6.47 -20.00
N LEU A 106 15.55 6.14 -19.86
CA LEU A 106 14.90 5.06 -20.60
C LEU A 106 14.55 5.43 -22.06
N SER A 107 14.48 6.73 -22.38
CA SER A 107 14.20 7.22 -23.75
C SER A 107 15.18 6.72 -24.82
N ARG A 108 16.36 6.22 -24.41
CA ARG A 108 17.39 5.66 -25.28
C ARG A 108 16.95 4.38 -26.00
N TRP A 109 15.92 3.69 -25.50
CA TRP A 109 15.48 2.40 -26.04
C TRP A 109 14.01 2.40 -26.47
N PRO A 110 13.72 2.78 -27.73
CA PRO A 110 12.36 2.78 -28.27
C PRO A 110 11.64 1.42 -28.17
N ARG A 111 12.40 0.30 -28.19
CA ARG A 111 11.85 -1.06 -28.10
C ARG A 111 11.05 -1.30 -26.82
N ILE A 112 11.46 -0.68 -25.71
CA ILE A 112 10.81 -0.86 -24.40
C ILE A 112 9.96 0.35 -24.00
N ALA A 113 9.69 1.29 -24.92
CA ALA A 113 9.07 2.57 -24.60
C ALA A 113 7.70 2.43 -23.92
N GLU A 114 6.88 1.47 -24.34
CA GLU A 114 5.56 1.24 -23.72
C GLU A 114 5.66 0.75 -22.28
N ALA A 115 6.57 -0.20 -22.00
CA ALA A 115 6.84 -0.69 -20.66
C ALA A 115 7.48 0.39 -19.76
N ALA A 116 8.40 1.16 -20.31
CA ALA A 116 9.01 2.30 -19.63
C ALA A 116 7.96 3.35 -19.27
N GLN A 117 7.09 3.73 -20.21
CA GLN A 117 6.05 4.74 -19.98
C GLN A 117 5.06 4.29 -18.89
N ALA A 118 4.61 3.03 -18.95
CA ALA A 118 3.73 2.46 -17.93
C ALA A 118 4.32 2.53 -16.51
N LEU A 119 5.63 2.32 -16.38
CA LEU A 119 6.38 2.45 -15.12
C LEU A 119 6.54 3.93 -14.70
N ILE A 120 6.87 4.82 -15.63
CA ILE A 120 7.05 6.27 -15.39
C ILE A 120 5.74 6.92 -14.94
N ASP A 121 4.62 6.60 -15.58
CA ASP A 121 3.28 7.13 -15.25
C ASP A 121 2.86 6.81 -13.83
N ARG A 122 3.46 5.77 -13.22
CA ARG A 122 3.16 5.28 -11.88
C ARG A 122 4.42 5.17 -11.02
N TRP A 123 5.39 6.06 -11.26
CA TRP A 123 6.70 6.00 -10.61
C TRP A 123 6.55 6.00 -9.08
N PRO A 124 7.17 5.03 -8.35
CA PRO A 124 6.99 4.90 -6.91
C PRO A 124 7.64 5.99 -6.04
N GLY A 125 8.12 7.11 -6.61
CA GLY A 125 8.63 8.28 -5.88
C GLY A 125 9.85 8.04 -4.97
N GLN A 126 10.02 8.90 -3.97
CA GLN A 126 11.21 8.96 -3.10
C GLN A 126 10.93 8.76 -1.61
N ALA A 127 9.66 8.68 -1.20
CA ALA A 127 9.30 8.43 0.20
C ALA A 127 9.92 7.11 0.68
N ALA A 128 10.44 7.07 1.91
CA ALA A 128 11.02 5.86 2.49
C ALA A 128 9.94 4.81 2.81
N GLY A 129 10.28 3.53 2.64
CA GLY A 129 9.39 2.40 2.92
C GLY A 129 9.02 1.58 1.68
N PHE A 130 7.99 0.74 1.79
CA PHE A 130 7.54 -0.14 0.70
C PHE A 130 6.43 0.53 -0.10
N HIS A 131 6.51 0.47 -1.43
CA HIS A 131 5.53 1.08 -2.33
C HIS A 131 5.08 0.08 -3.39
N ARG A 132 3.79 -0.24 -3.37
CA ARG A 132 3.16 -1.11 -4.37
C ARG A 132 2.63 -0.31 -5.56
N VAL A 133 3.06 -0.70 -6.75
CA VAL A 133 2.62 -0.20 -8.05
C VAL A 133 2.01 -1.35 -8.85
N GLU A 134 0.74 -1.21 -9.24
CA GLU A 134 0.06 -2.15 -10.12
C GLU A 134 0.24 -1.73 -11.58
N LEU A 135 0.60 -2.67 -12.44
CA LEU A 135 0.77 -2.52 -13.88
C LEU A 135 -0.20 -3.48 -14.59
N PRO A 136 -1.50 -3.16 -14.61
CA PRO A 136 -2.55 -4.08 -15.06
C PRO A 136 -2.39 -4.47 -16.53
N GLU A 137 -1.91 -3.55 -17.38
CA GLU A 137 -1.58 -3.83 -18.79
C GLU A 137 -0.57 -4.99 -18.97
N PHE A 138 0.29 -5.24 -17.97
CA PHE A 138 1.25 -6.34 -17.97
C PHE A 138 0.83 -7.53 -17.11
N ASN A 139 -0.30 -7.45 -16.40
CA ASN A 139 -0.62 -8.34 -15.27
C ASN A 139 0.57 -8.48 -14.31
N ALA A 140 1.14 -7.34 -13.93
CA ALA A 140 2.33 -7.27 -13.11
C ALA A 140 2.19 -6.32 -11.92
N VAL A 141 2.98 -6.56 -10.88
CA VAL A 141 3.05 -5.71 -9.68
C VAL A 141 4.50 -5.45 -9.32
N LEU A 142 4.85 -4.20 -9.09
CA LEU A 142 6.13 -3.78 -8.53
C LEU A 142 5.95 -3.37 -7.07
N ASP A 143 6.64 -4.05 -6.17
CA ASP A 143 6.90 -3.56 -4.83
C ASP A 143 8.31 -2.96 -4.79
N LEU A 144 8.42 -1.63 -4.66
CA LEU A 144 9.70 -0.93 -4.47
C LEU A 144 9.94 -0.68 -2.98
N ALA A 145 11.04 -1.19 -2.44
CA ALA A 145 11.52 -0.84 -1.11
C ALA A 145 12.54 0.31 -1.19
N VAL A 146 12.11 1.50 -0.77
CA VAL A 146 12.97 2.68 -0.68
C VAL A 146 13.67 2.70 0.68
N MET A 147 14.79 1.96 0.78
CA MET A 147 15.62 1.82 1.98
C MET A 147 16.89 1.01 1.69
N ASP A 148 17.74 0.83 2.71
CA ASP A 148 18.90 -0.06 2.64
C ASP A 148 18.53 -1.53 2.35
N ALA A 149 19.41 -2.24 1.63
CA ALA A 149 19.17 -3.60 1.19
C ALA A 149 19.00 -4.64 2.31
N SER A 150 19.82 -4.57 3.38
CA SER A 150 19.65 -5.50 4.50
C SER A 150 18.30 -5.26 5.19
N ALA A 151 17.95 -4.00 5.42
CA ALA A 151 16.69 -3.63 6.04
C ALA A 151 15.47 -4.05 5.20
N ALA A 152 15.52 -3.84 3.88
CA ALA A 152 14.47 -4.24 2.95
C ALA A 152 14.28 -5.76 2.91
N LEU A 153 15.35 -6.55 2.74
CA LEU A 153 15.28 -8.01 2.68
C LEU A 153 14.82 -8.62 4.01
N THR A 154 15.28 -8.06 5.14
CA THR A 154 14.81 -8.44 6.46
C THR A 154 13.30 -8.22 6.60
N SER A 155 12.82 -7.07 6.13
CA SER A 155 11.42 -6.65 6.22
C SER A 155 10.50 -7.34 5.20
N TRP A 156 11.02 -7.84 4.09
CA TRP A 156 10.21 -8.49 3.06
C TRP A 156 9.78 -9.90 3.48
N SER A 157 8.54 -10.28 3.19
CA SER A 157 8.01 -11.62 3.48
C SER A 157 7.89 -12.53 2.25
N GLY A 158 8.11 -12.00 1.03
CA GLY A 158 8.04 -12.79 -0.19
C GLY A 158 9.27 -13.69 -0.41
N MET A 159 9.14 -14.55 -1.42
CA MET A 159 10.19 -15.44 -1.92
C MET A 159 10.34 -15.20 -3.42
N ALA A 160 11.57 -14.94 -3.88
CA ALA A 160 11.88 -14.72 -5.28
C ALA A 160 12.23 -16.04 -5.98
N ASP A 161 11.68 -16.22 -7.18
CA ASP A 161 12.06 -17.27 -8.12
C ASP A 161 13.33 -16.92 -8.90
N ALA A 162 13.56 -15.63 -9.12
CA ALA A 162 14.76 -15.12 -9.76
C ALA A 162 15.30 -13.88 -9.04
N TRP A 163 16.62 -13.72 -9.03
CA TRP A 163 17.29 -12.54 -8.49
C TRP A 163 18.14 -11.83 -9.54
N PHE A 164 17.85 -10.56 -9.76
CA PHE A 164 18.73 -9.64 -10.45
C PHE A 164 19.59 -8.95 -9.40
N LEU A 165 20.79 -9.50 -9.19
CA LEU A 165 21.76 -8.91 -8.27
C LEU A 165 22.50 -7.82 -9.03
N ASP A 166 21.81 -6.68 -9.15
CA ASP A 166 22.30 -5.47 -9.78
C ASP A 166 22.74 -4.46 -8.71
N GLY A 167 23.47 -3.44 -9.13
CA GLY A 167 24.04 -2.45 -8.23
C GLY A 167 25.47 -2.09 -8.62
N PHE A 168 25.97 -0.99 -8.06
CA PHE A 168 27.32 -0.54 -8.39
C PHE A 168 28.38 -1.58 -8.06
N SER A 169 29.51 -1.51 -8.78
CA SER A 169 30.56 -2.52 -8.67
C SER A 169 30.95 -2.81 -7.21
N PRO A 170 31.27 -4.06 -6.83
CA PRO A 170 31.54 -4.40 -5.42
C PRO A 170 32.65 -3.59 -4.74
N ALA A 171 33.59 -3.05 -5.53
CA ALA A 171 34.64 -2.18 -5.01
C ALA A 171 34.11 -0.80 -4.58
N LEU A 172 33.03 -0.31 -5.21
CA LEU A 172 32.44 1.01 -4.98
C LEU A 172 31.24 0.95 -4.01
N ASN A 173 30.56 -0.19 -3.90
CA ASN A 173 29.45 -0.38 -2.98
C ASN A 173 29.55 -1.69 -2.16
N PRO A 174 30.62 -1.90 -1.38
CA PRO A 174 30.86 -3.18 -0.70
C PRO A 174 29.76 -3.59 0.29
N ALA A 175 29.00 -2.63 0.84
CA ALA A 175 27.92 -2.90 1.80
C ALA A 175 26.78 -3.73 1.18
N MET A 176 26.36 -3.40 -0.04
CA MET A 176 25.33 -4.14 -0.78
C MET A 176 25.75 -5.57 -1.14
N TRP A 177 27.06 -5.83 -1.25
CA TRP A 177 27.62 -7.14 -1.56
C TRP A 177 28.14 -7.89 -0.32
N SER A 178 27.72 -7.48 0.87
CA SER A 178 28.11 -8.10 2.12
C SER A 178 27.57 -9.53 2.26
N ASP A 179 28.25 -10.35 3.06
CA ASP A 179 27.82 -11.72 3.35
C ASP A 179 26.41 -11.75 3.99
N GLU A 180 26.06 -10.72 4.78
CA GLU A 180 24.73 -10.54 5.36
C GLU A 180 23.65 -10.39 4.27
N VAL A 181 23.84 -9.49 3.32
CA VAL A 181 22.89 -9.27 2.23
C VAL A 181 22.76 -10.52 1.35
N LEU A 182 23.86 -11.18 1.01
CA LEU A 182 23.84 -12.41 0.20
C LEU A 182 23.14 -13.57 0.94
N ALA A 183 23.30 -13.67 2.27
CA ALA A 183 22.56 -14.62 3.08
C ALA A 183 21.07 -14.30 3.13
N LEU A 184 20.70 -13.02 3.24
CA LEU A 184 19.30 -12.58 3.19
C LEU A 184 18.66 -12.85 1.82
N VAL A 185 19.39 -12.67 0.72
CA VAL A 185 18.95 -13.06 -0.64
C VAL A 185 18.61 -14.56 -0.68
N ALA A 186 19.48 -15.42 -0.15
CA ALA A 186 19.18 -16.86 -0.07
C ALA A 186 17.95 -17.16 0.80
N GLN A 187 17.80 -16.49 1.96
CA GLN A 187 16.63 -16.62 2.83
C GLN A 187 15.32 -16.09 2.23
N ARG A 188 15.40 -15.33 1.14
CA ARG A 188 14.27 -14.78 0.37
C ARG A 188 14.17 -15.39 -1.02
N SER A 189 14.79 -16.54 -1.21
CA SER A 189 14.75 -17.28 -2.47
C SER A 189 13.81 -18.48 -2.34
N ALA A 190 12.95 -18.67 -3.33
CA ALA A 190 12.16 -19.87 -3.48
C ALA A 190 13.09 -21.07 -3.76
N ALA A 191 12.58 -22.28 -3.55
CA ALA A 191 13.30 -23.48 -3.94
C ALA A 191 13.50 -23.50 -5.46
N GLY A 192 14.73 -23.82 -5.91
CA GLY A 192 15.07 -23.77 -7.34
C GLY A 192 15.31 -22.35 -7.88
N ALA A 193 15.35 -21.32 -7.04
CA ALA A 193 15.58 -19.96 -7.48
C ALA A 193 16.93 -19.77 -8.18
N ARG A 194 16.96 -18.86 -9.15
CA ARG A 194 18.17 -18.50 -9.90
C ARG A 194 18.56 -17.04 -9.65
N ALA A 195 19.84 -16.79 -9.41
CA ALA A 195 20.38 -15.45 -9.29
C ALA A 195 21.42 -15.19 -10.38
N ALA A 196 21.44 -13.99 -10.93
CA ALA A 196 22.43 -13.59 -11.92
C ALA A 196 23.01 -12.21 -11.60
N THR A 197 24.29 -12.02 -11.92
CA THR A 197 24.99 -10.74 -11.74
C THR A 197 26.09 -10.53 -12.76
N PHE A 198 26.35 -9.25 -13.09
CA PHE A 198 27.41 -8.87 -14.00
C PHE A 198 28.83 -9.06 -13.41
N THR A 199 28.97 -9.13 -12.08
CA THR A 199 30.27 -9.18 -11.41
C THR A 199 30.78 -10.61 -11.25
N VAL A 200 32.10 -10.81 -11.33
CA VAL A 200 32.78 -12.07 -11.02
C VAL A 200 33.72 -11.97 -9.81
N ALA A 201 33.52 -10.94 -8.99
CA ALA A 201 34.32 -10.68 -7.81
C ALA A 201 34.36 -11.91 -6.88
N GLY A 202 35.57 -12.24 -6.41
CA GLY A 202 35.79 -13.45 -5.61
C GLY A 202 35.00 -13.48 -4.30
N GLN A 203 34.77 -12.31 -3.68
CA GLN A 203 33.93 -12.19 -2.48
C GLN A 203 32.48 -12.56 -2.77
N VAL A 204 31.87 -11.98 -3.81
CA VAL A 204 30.48 -12.25 -4.20
C VAL A 204 30.27 -13.74 -4.47
N ARG A 205 31.19 -14.36 -5.22
CA ARG A 205 31.15 -15.82 -5.48
C ARG A 205 31.16 -16.63 -4.18
N ARG A 206 32.10 -16.33 -3.27
CA ARG A 206 32.20 -17.05 -1.99
C ARG A 206 30.97 -16.82 -1.10
N GLY A 207 30.46 -15.59 -1.05
CA GLY A 207 29.27 -15.24 -0.28
C GLY A 207 28.03 -15.97 -0.77
N LEU A 208 27.79 -16.02 -2.09
CA LEU A 208 26.69 -16.79 -2.69
C LEU A 208 26.84 -18.29 -2.42
N THR A 209 28.05 -18.85 -2.56
CA THR A 209 28.30 -20.25 -2.19
C THR A 209 28.06 -20.52 -0.71
N ALA A 210 28.51 -19.64 0.18
CA ALA A 210 28.29 -19.77 1.62
C ALA A 210 26.80 -19.64 1.99
N ALA A 211 26.03 -18.87 1.23
CA ALA A 211 24.58 -18.73 1.38
C ALA A 211 23.79 -19.93 0.80
N GLY A 212 24.46 -20.91 0.18
CA GLY A 212 23.87 -22.16 -0.28
C GLY A 212 23.61 -22.26 -1.78
N PHE A 213 23.99 -21.24 -2.57
CA PHE A 213 23.88 -21.30 -4.02
C PHE A 213 25.00 -22.16 -4.64
N ALA A 214 24.66 -22.96 -5.64
CA ALA A 214 25.64 -23.45 -6.61
C ALA A 214 25.95 -22.32 -7.59
N VAL A 215 27.23 -21.96 -7.74
CA VAL A 215 27.65 -20.78 -8.50
C VAL A 215 28.52 -21.19 -9.69
N GLU A 216 28.16 -20.69 -10.87
CA GLU A 216 28.85 -20.93 -12.13
C GLU A 216 29.32 -19.61 -12.76
N LYS A 217 30.47 -19.68 -13.43
CA LYS A 217 30.92 -18.61 -14.32
C LYS A 217 30.43 -18.89 -15.73
N LYS A 218 29.85 -17.89 -16.38
CA LYS A 218 29.40 -17.95 -17.78
C LYS A 218 30.01 -16.83 -18.60
N PRO A 219 30.04 -16.92 -19.95
CA PRO A 219 30.47 -15.82 -20.79
C PRO A 219 29.70 -14.52 -20.46
N GLY A 220 30.45 -13.42 -20.31
CA GLY A 220 29.85 -12.10 -20.11
C GLY A 220 29.30 -11.51 -21.41
N TYR A 221 28.73 -10.30 -21.32
CA TYR A 221 28.24 -9.56 -22.48
C TYR A 221 29.23 -8.48 -22.95
N GLY A 222 29.34 -8.28 -24.26
CA GLY A 222 30.21 -7.27 -24.86
C GLY A 222 31.68 -7.41 -24.44
N ARG A 223 32.23 -6.39 -23.78
CA ARG A 223 33.63 -6.36 -23.32
C ARG A 223 33.87 -7.15 -22.01
N LYS A 224 32.81 -7.49 -21.26
CA LYS A 224 32.95 -8.27 -20.02
C LYS A 224 33.17 -9.74 -20.37
N ARG A 225 34.27 -10.31 -19.86
CA ARG A 225 34.67 -11.70 -20.17
C ARG A 225 33.72 -12.74 -19.58
N GLU A 226 33.28 -12.50 -18.35
CA GLU A 226 32.51 -13.47 -17.57
C GLU A 226 31.41 -12.76 -16.76
N ARG A 227 30.36 -13.50 -16.40
CA ARG A 227 29.32 -13.15 -15.43
C ARG A 227 29.12 -14.32 -14.44
N LEU A 228 28.41 -14.08 -13.34
CA LEU A 228 28.01 -15.16 -12.43
C LEU A 228 26.53 -15.50 -12.60
N GLU A 229 26.27 -16.81 -12.66
CA GLU A 229 24.94 -17.39 -12.50
C GLU A 229 24.98 -18.28 -11.26
N ALA A 230 23.93 -18.23 -10.47
CA ALA A 230 23.81 -18.96 -9.21
C ALA A 230 22.43 -19.60 -9.14
N TYR A 231 22.34 -20.80 -8.58
CA TYR A 231 21.06 -21.50 -8.43
C TYR A 231 20.98 -22.23 -7.10
N LEU A 232 19.80 -22.20 -6.49
CA LEU A 232 19.47 -23.07 -5.36
C LEU A 232 19.02 -24.43 -5.89
N PRO A 233 19.34 -25.53 -5.21
CA PRO A 233 18.77 -26.83 -5.54
C PRO A 233 17.24 -26.78 -5.51
N PRO A 234 16.55 -27.41 -6.47
CA PRO A 234 15.11 -27.52 -6.43
C PRO A 234 14.69 -28.38 -5.22
N ALA A 235 13.64 -27.95 -4.52
CA ALA A 235 12.88 -28.78 -3.61
C ALA A 235 11.65 -29.34 -4.35
N PRO A 236 10.95 -30.35 -3.80
CA PRO A 236 9.67 -30.78 -4.35
C PRO A 236 8.77 -29.55 -4.53
N VAL A 237 8.36 -29.31 -5.78
CA VAL A 237 7.46 -28.20 -6.10
C VAL A 237 6.11 -28.54 -5.49
N ALA A 238 5.60 -27.67 -4.62
CA ALA A 238 4.23 -27.80 -4.14
C ALA A 238 3.29 -27.78 -5.34
N GLU A 239 2.28 -28.65 -5.34
CA GLU A 239 1.33 -28.69 -6.46
C GLU A 239 0.68 -27.31 -6.65
N PRO A 240 0.41 -26.89 -7.90
CA PRO A 240 -0.30 -25.65 -8.16
C PRO A 240 -1.62 -25.66 -7.40
N ARG A 241 -1.76 -24.76 -6.43
CA ARG A 241 -3.02 -24.61 -5.70
C ARG A 241 -4.05 -24.00 -6.66
N ALA A 242 -5.25 -24.57 -6.68
CA ALA A 242 -6.37 -23.93 -7.35
C ALA A 242 -6.55 -22.50 -6.79
N ARG A 243 -6.93 -21.56 -7.64
CA ARG A 243 -7.20 -20.18 -7.23
C ARG A 243 -8.35 -20.18 -6.22
N PRO A 244 -8.13 -19.73 -4.96
CA PRO A 244 -9.11 -19.89 -3.92
C PRO A 244 -10.34 -19.01 -4.18
N HIS A 245 -11.51 -19.55 -3.89
CA HIS A 245 -12.73 -18.78 -3.67
C HIS A 245 -12.73 -18.22 -2.25
N VAL A 246 -12.77 -16.89 -2.15
CA VAL A 246 -12.74 -16.16 -0.88
C VAL A 246 -14.12 -15.56 -0.60
N ALA A 247 -14.72 -15.96 0.52
CA ALA A 247 -15.92 -15.31 1.03
C ALA A 247 -15.55 -14.11 1.90
N ILE A 248 -16.19 -12.97 1.67
CA ILE A 248 -15.91 -11.71 2.39
C ILE A 248 -17.18 -11.30 3.10
N ILE A 249 -17.15 -11.28 4.43
CA ILE A 249 -18.31 -10.94 5.26
C ILE A 249 -18.17 -9.47 5.67
N GLY A 250 -19.00 -8.62 5.06
CA GLY A 250 -19.03 -7.17 5.26
C GLY A 250 -18.88 -6.37 3.96
N GLY A 251 -19.81 -5.47 3.69
CA GLY A 251 -19.91 -4.61 2.50
C GLY A 251 -19.40 -3.18 2.75
N GLY A 252 -18.67 -2.98 3.85
CA GLY A 252 -17.97 -1.72 4.13
C GLY A 252 -16.66 -1.58 3.34
N VAL A 253 -15.90 -0.52 3.62
CA VAL A 253 -14.63 -0.23 2.93
C VAL A 253 -13.61 -1.37 3.04
N ALA A 254 -13.56 -2.05 4.18
CA ALA A 254 -12.68 -3.20 4.36
C ALA A 254 -13.01 -4.33 3.38
N GLY A 255 -14.28 -4.72 3.28
CA GLY A 255 -14.72 -5.80 2.39
C GLY A 255 -14.61 -5.43 0.91
N ALA A 256 -14.94 -4.20 0.54
CA ALA A 256 -14.75 -3.72 -0.83
C ALA A 256 -13.27 -3.75 -1.26
N CYS A 257 -12.36 -3.27 -0.39
CA CYS A 257 -10.92 -3.34 -0.66
C CYS A 257 -10.42 -4.79 -0.74
N ALA A 258 -10.92 -5.68 0.14
CA ALA A 258 -10.58 -7.11 0.12
C ALA A 258 -11.01 -7.78 -1.19
N ALA A 259 -12.22 -7.52 -1.67
CA ALA A 259 -12.72 -8.09 -2.91
C ALA A 259 -11.87 -7.66 -4.11
N ARG A 260 -11.52 -6.36 -4.19
CA ARG A 260 -10.58 -5.85 -5.19
C ARG A 260 -9.21 -6.53 -5.09
N ALA A 261 -8.63 -6.62 -3.90
CA ALA A 261 -7.29 -7.17 -3.69
C ALA A 261 -7.21 -8.67 -4.04
N VAL A 262 -8.23 -9.45 -3.67
CA VAL A 262 -8.32 -10.88 -4.03
C VAL A 262 -8.37 -11.04 -5.55
N ARG A 263 -9.22 -10.26 -6.24
CA ARG A 263 -9.35 -10.31 -7.71
C ARG A 263 -8.07 -9.85 -8.41
N ALA A 264 -7.39 -8.84 -7.87
CA ALA A 264 -6.10 -8.36 -8.40
C ALA A 264 -4.99 -9.41 -8.34
N LEU A 265 -5.07 -10.37 -7.40
CA LEU A 265 -4.16 -11.52 -7.30
C LEU A 265 -4.67 -12.76 -8.05
N GLY A 266 -5.77 -12.63 -8.82
CA GLY A 266 -6.34 -13.71 -9.62
C GLY A 266 -7.34 -14.61 -8.88
N GLY A 267 -7.68 -14.33 -7.62
CA GLY A 267 -8.66 -15.09 -6.84
C GLY A 267 -10.11 -14.73 -7.16
N ALA A 268 -11.04 -15.60 -6.74
CA ALA A 268 -12.47 -15.32 -6.80
C ALA A 268 -12.95 -14.76 -5.47
N ALA A 269 -13.81 -13.73 -5.49
CA ALA A 269 -14.29 -13.07 -4.27
C ALA A 269 -15.81 -12.87 -4.31
N THR A 270 -16.48 -13.34 -3.26
CA THR A 270 -17.92 -13.14 -3.01
C THR A 270 -18.11 -12.28 -1.76
N VAL A 271 -18.82 -11.17 -1.89
CA VAL A 271 -19.12 -10.25 -0.77
C VAL A 271 -20.53 -10.51 -0.24
N LEU A 272 -20.64 -10.71 1.07
CA LEU A 272 -21.89 -10.95 1.79
C LEU A 272 -22.10 -9.81 2.80
N ASP A 273 -23.19 -9.06 2.67
CA ASP A 273 -23.59 -8.07 3.67
C ASP A 273 -25.12 -7.90 3.68
N PRO A 274 -25.80 -8.12 4.82
CA PRO A 274 -27.25 -8.02 4.92
C PRO A 274 -27.80 -6.60 4.67
N ARG A 275 -26.97 -5.57 4.83
CA ARG A 275 -27.33 -4.15 4.61
C ARG A 275 -26.79 -3.62 3.27
N GLY A 276 -26.14 -4.46 2.47
CA GLY A 276 -25.49 -4.08 1.22
C GLY A 276 -24.28 -3.15 1.41
N LEU A 277 -23.79 -2.61 0.29
CA LEU A 277 -22.57 -1.79 0.29
C LEU A 277 -22.76 -0.50 1.08
N GLY A 278 -21.82 -0.23 1.99
CA GLY A 278 -21.84 1.00 2.79
C GLY A 278 -23.00 1.09 3.78
N GLY A 279 -23.74 0.01 4.02
CA GLY A 279 -24.94 0.01 4.87
C GLY A 279 -24.72 0.54 6.29
N ALA A 280 -23.49 0.41 6.84
CA ALA A 280 -23.09 0.82 8.19
C ALA A 280 -22.04 1.96 8.20
N ALA A 281 -20.93 1.83 8.93
CA ALA A 281 -19.95 2.89 9.19
C ALA A 281 -19.23 3.48 7.96
N SER A 282 -19.31 2.82 6.79
CA SER A 282 -18.73 3.31 5.54
C SER A 282 -19.71 4.11 4.67
N GLY A 283 -20.92 4.38 5.14
CA GLY A 283 -22.02 4.96 4.35
C GLY A 283 -22.21 6.48 4.44
N ASN A 284 -21.22 7.23 4.90
CA ASN A 284 -21.32 8.70 4.87
C ASN A 284 -21.33 9.20 3.41
N PRO A 285 -21.97 10.34 3.10
CA PRO A 285 -22.03 10.87 1.73
C PRO A 285 -20.67 11.35 1.22
N ALA A 286 -19.77 11.73 2.15
CA ALA A 286 -18.37 12.05 1.88
C ALA A 286 -17.49 11.49 3.01
N ALA A 287 -16.22 11.20 2.71
CA ALA A 287 -15.26 10.71 3.69
C ALA A 287 -13.85 11.25 3.45
N LEU A 288 -13.11 11.45 4.54
CA LEU A 288 -11.70 11.76 4.53
C LEU A 288 -10.84 10.53 4.26
N VAL A 289 -9.85 10.69 3.38
CA VAL A 289 -8.71 9.79 3.20
C VAL A 289 -7.48 10.53 3.70
N THR A 290 -7.18 10.38 5.00
CA THR A 290 -6.07 11.07 5.66
C THR A 290 -5.24 10.08 6.50
N PRO A 291 -3.91 10.21 6.52
CA PRO A 291 -3.07 9.39 7.38
C PRO A 291 -3.29 9.75 8.86
N ARG A 292 -2.86 8.85 9.76
CA ARG A 292 -2.53 9.27 11.11
C ARG A 292 -1.16 9.95 11.05
N LEU A 293 -1.13 11.24 11.39
CA LEU A 293 0.13 12.00 11.46
C LEU A 293 0.87 11.65 12.76
N ASP A 294 2.08 11.10 12.63
CA ASP A 294 2.98 10.82 13.74
C ASP A 294 4.34 11.46 13.46
N ALA A 295 4.93 12.09 14.48
CA ALA A 295 6.21 12.79 14.33
C ALA A 295 7.42 11.85 14.51
N GLY A 296 7.19 10.61 14.93
CA GLY A 296 8.19 9.57 14.95
C GLY A 296 8.12 8.65 13.72
N ASP A 297 9.13 7.81 13.59
CA ASP A 297 9.28 6.74 12.60
C ASP A 297 8.73 5.38 13.10
N GLY A 298 7.96 5.39 14.20
CA GLY A 298 7.38 4.17 14.75
C GLY A 298 6.37 3.50 13.81
N PRO A 299 5.93 2.25 14.12
CA PRO A 299 5.10 1.45 13.24
C PRO A 299 3.81 2.15 12.77
N ALA A 300 3.17 2.93 13.64
CA ALA A 300 1.97 3.67 13.27
C ALA A 300 2.25 4.76 12.22
N GLY A 301 3.33 5.52 12.36
CA GLY A 301 3.71 6.56 11.40
C GLY A 301 4.03 5.95 10.02
N ARG A 302 4.88 4.92 10.01
CA ARG A 302 5.25 4.18 8.80
C ARG A 302 4.06 3.55 8.10
N LEU A 303 3.18 2.87 8.85
CA LEU A 303 1.97 2.24 8.29
C LEU A 303 1.07 3.26 7.61
N PHE A 304 0.77 4.38 8.27
CA PHE A 304 -0.17 5.35 7.71
C PHE A 304 0.43 6.20 6.59
N ALA A 305 1.75 6.42 6.59
CA ALA A 305 2.46 7.04 5.45
C ALA A 305 2.42 6.15 4.20
N GLN A 306 2.68 4.85 4.36
CA GLN A 306 2.52 3.88 3.27
C GLN A 306 1.05 3.77 2.81
N ALA A 307 0.12 3.72 3.77
CA ALA A 307 -1.29 3.52 3.48
C ALA A 307 -1.92 4.70 2.73
N ILE A 308 -1.59 5.96 3.08
CA ILE A 308 -2.15 7.11 2.37
C ILE A 308 -1.74 7.12 0.90
N ARG A 309 -0.47 6.84 0.61
CA ARG A 309 0.02 6.78 -0.78
C ARG A 309 -0.68 5.67 -1.56
N ARG A 310 -0.81 4.48 -0.98
CA ARG A 310 -1.51 3.37 -1.66
C ARG A 310 -3.00 3.67 -1.87
N ALA A 311 -3.65 4.22 -0.85
CA ALA A 311 -5.07 4.57 -0.91
C ALA A 311 -5.35 5.62 -1.98
N THR A 312 -4.57 6.70 -2.02
CA THR A 312 -4.76 7.80 -2.99
C THR A 312 -4.54 7.34 -4.43
N ALA A 313 -3.51 6.52 -4.67
CA ALA A 313 -3.27 5.90 -5.97
C ALA A 313 -4.46 5.03 -6.43
N LEU A 314 -5.08 4.28 -5.52
CA LEU A 314 -6.25 3.45 -5.84
C LEU A 314 -7.53 4.25 -6.05
N TYR A 315 -7.82 5.26 -5.24
CA TYR A 315 -9.00 6.11 -5.45
C TYR A 315 -8.90 6.94 -6.73
N ALA A 316 -7.69 7.34 -7.14
CA ALA A 316 -7.47 8.05 -8.40
C ALA A 316 -7.86 7.22 -9.63
N GLN A 317 -7.86 5.89 -9.52
CA GLN A 317 -8.27 4.97 -10.58
C GLN A 317 -9.79 4.76 -10.64
N VAL A 318 -10.56 5.29 -9.69
CA VAL A 318 -12.03 5.19 -9.67
C VAL A 318 -12.64 6.49 -10.17
N PRO A 319 -13.17 6.53 -11.41
CA PRO A 319 -13.79 7.73 -11.96
C PRO A 319 -14.89 8.27 -11.05
N GLY A 320 -14.81 9.55 -10.73
CA GLY A 320 -15.80 10.21 -9.88
C GLY A 320 -15.80 9.73 -8.43
N ALA A 321 -14.75 9.09 -7.91
CA ALA A 321 -14.64 8.83 -6.48
C ALA A 321 -14.18 10.08 -5.70
N ILE A 322 -13.25 10.86 -6.26
CA ILE A 322 -12.65 12.02 -5.59
C ILE A 322 -13.59 13.23 -5.69
N ILE A 323 -13.93 13.81 -4.53
CA ILE A 323 -14.67 15.07 -4.39
C ILE A 323 -13.70 16.25 -4.32
N ALA A 324 -12.66 16.14 -3.50
CA ALA A 324 -11.66 17.18 -3.32
C ALA A 324 -10.28 16.59 -3.01
N LYS A 325 -9.24 17.36 -3.30
CA LYS A 325 -7.83 17.06 -2.96
C LYS A 325 -7.30 18.12 -1.99
N GLY A 326 -6.34 17.73 -1.17
CA GLY A 326 -5.80 18.59 -0.13
C GLY A 326 -6.70 18.61 1.11
N VAL A 327 -6.14 18.29 2.26
CA VAL A 327 -6.84 18.39 3.55
C VAL A 327 -5.96 19.14 4.56
N LEU A 328 -6.54 20.11 5.24
CA LEU A 328 -5.88 20.87 6.30
C LEU A 328 -6.00 20.14 7.63
N GLN A 329 -4.89 19.83 8.28
CA GLN A 329 -4.87 19.49 9.69
C GLN A 329 -4.56 20.77 10.48
N LEU A 330 -5.56 21.31 11.17
CA LEU A 330 -5.38 22.53 11.95
C LEU A 330 -4.59 22.25 13.23
N GLU A 331 -3.81 23.24 13.66
CA GLU A 331 -3.17 23.25 14.98
C GLU A 331 -4.23 23.40 16.07
N ALA A 332 -4.18 22.52 17.08
CA ALA A 332 -5.11 22.53 18.19
C ALA A 332 -4.43 22.92 19.51
N LYS A 333 -3.12 22.69 19.64
CA LYS A 333 -2.30 22.95 20.81
C LYS A 333 -1.03 23.71 20.39
N GLU A 334 -0.46 24.48 21.31
CA GLU A 334 0.77 25.25 21.09
C GLU A 334 1.93 24.39 20.54
N LYS A 335 2.05 23.15 21.01
CA LYS A 335 3.08 22.20 20.56
C LYS A 335 2.86 21.61 19.15
N ASP A 336 1.70 21.85 18.53
CA ASP A 336 1.38 21.25 17.24
C ASP A 336 2.24 21.84 16.13
N ALA A 337 2.62 23.13 16.19
CA ALA A 337 3.45 23.76 15.17
C ALA A 337 4.79 23.02 14.97
N GLY A 338 5.60 22.89 16.04
CA GLY A 338 6.86 22.15 15.97
C GLY A 338 6.71 20.64 15.77
N ARG A 339 5.52 20.07 16.05
CA ARG A 339 5.21 18.69 15.66
C ARG A 339 4.97 18.59 14.15
N PHE A 340 4.21 19.51 13.56
CA PHE A 340 3.93 19.54 12.12
C PHE A 340 5.18 19.83 11.30
N ASP A 341 6.09 20.66 11.79
CA ASP A 341 7.38 20.88 11.12
C ASP A 341 8.20 19.58 11.02
N ARG A 342 8.25 18.79 12.11
CA ARG A 342 8.93 17.48 12.10
C ARG A 342 8.26 16.46 11.18
N ILE A 343 6.93 16.49 11.11
CA ILE A 343 6.18 15.57 10.24
C ILE A 343 6.37 15.95 8.77
N ALA A 344 6.34 17.24 8.44
CA ALA A 344 6.58 17.74 7.08
C ALA A 344 8.01 17.46 6.60
N ALA A 345 8.98 17.44 7.51
CA ALA A 345 10.37 17.08 7.21
C ALA A 345 10.66 15.57 7.22
N SER A 346 9.65 14.72 7.48
CA SER A 346 9.84 13.28 7.57
C SER A 346 10.13 12.66 6.19
N PRO A 347 11.08 11.73 6.07
CA PRO A 347 11.35 11.03 4.81
C PRO A 347 10.23 10.03 4.45
N LEU A 348 9.24 9.80 5.34
CA LEU A 348 8.13 8.89 5.08
C LEU A 348 7.11 9.43 4.06
N PHE A 349 7.15 10.72 3.76
CA PHE A 349 6.28 11.37 2.79
C PHE A 349 7.10 11.89 1.62
N GLU A 350 6.46 12.00 0.45
CA GLU A 350 7.12 12.60 -0.72
C GLU A 350 7.48 14.06 -0.46
N PRO A 351 8.59 14.56 -1.03
CA PRO A 351 8.89 15.99 -1.02
C PRO A 351 7.68 16.80 -1.52
N GLY A 352 7.19 17.72 -0.69
CA GLY A 352 6.04 18.57 -1.02
C GLY A 352 4.66 17.95 -0.75
N ALA A 353 4.56 16.70 -0.30
CA ALA A 353 3.27 16.10 0.08
C ALA A 353 2.63 16.76 1.32
N LEU A 354 3.43 17.44 2.12
CA LEU A 354 3.04 18.10 3.36
C LEU A 354 3.55 19.54 3.39
N THR A 355 2.64 20.50 3.45
CA THR A 355 2.96 21.94 3.40
C THR A 355 2.51 22.64 4.69
N ARG A 356 3.38 23.45 5.29
CA ARG A 356 3.03 24.29 6.44
C ARG A 356 2.32 25.55 5.97
N LEU A 357 1.20 25.86 6.61
CA LEU A 357 0.45 27.10 6.40
C LEU A 357 0.43 27.92 7.69
N ASP A 358 0.59 29.24 7.54
CA ASP A 358 0.33 30.18 8.62
C ASP A 358 -1.17 30.41 8.82
N GLY A 359 -1.52 31.20 9.84
CA GLY A 359 -2.92 31.47 10.17
C GLY A 359 -3.66 32.25 9.09
N ALA A 360 -2.99 33.13 8.35
CA ALA A 360 -3.61 33.94 7.30
C ALA A 360 -3.99 33.08 6.08
N ALA A 361 -3.07 32.25 5.60
CA ALA A 361 -3.33 31.32 4.51
C ALA A 361 -4.37 30.26 4.90
N THR A 362 -4.36 29.83 6.16
CA THR A 362 -5.37 28.89 6.68
C THR A 362 -6.76 29.52 6.76
N ALA A 363 -6.85 30.78 7.21
CA ALA A 363 -8.11 31.51 7.31
C ALA A 363 -8.72 31.75 5.91
N ASP A 364 -7.89 32.15 4.94
CA ASP A 364 -8.30 32.31 3.54
C ASP A 364 -8.88 31.01 2.96
N ALA A 365 -8.18 29.89 3.15
CA ALA A 365 -8.64 28.58 2.69
C ALA A 365 -9.97 28.12 3.33
N LEU A 366 -10.23 28.55 4.58
CA LEU A 366 -11.47 28.23 5.30
C LEU A 366 -12.59 29.26 5.05
N GLY A 367 -12.29 30.41 4.46
CA GLY A 367 -13.23 31.54 4.36
C GLY A 367 -13.52 32.20 5.72
N GLU A 368 -12.61 32.08 6.68
CA GLU A 368 -12.76 32.59 8.04
C GLU A 368 -11.99 33.90 8.24
N ALA A 369 -12.31 34.64 9.32
CA ALA A 369 -11.60 35.89 9.64
C ALA A 369 -10.17 35.62 10.14
N GLU A 370 -10.04 34.59 10.97
CA GLU A 370 -8.81 34.16 11.61
C GLU A 370 -8.84 32.63 11.73
N ALA A 371 -7.66 32.02 11.65
CA ALA A 371 -7.48 30.59 11.86
C ALA A 371 -6.10 30.34 12.47
N PRO A 372 -5.92 29.22 13.21
CA PRO A 372 -4.59 28.79 13.61
C PRO A 372 -3.78 28.36 12.38
N GLY A 373 -2.47 28.14 12.55
CA GLY A 373 -1.66 27.48 11.52
C GLY A 373 -2.17 26.07 11.22
N ALA A 374 -1.72 25.52 10.09
CA ALA A 374 -2.13 24.19 9.65
C ALA A 374 -1.01 23.43 8.94
N LEU A 375 -1.16 22.11 8.89
CA LEU A 375 -0.43 21.25 7.98
C LEU A 375 -1.38 20.83 6.85
N ARG A 376 -1.08 21.27 5.63
CA ARG A 376 -1.80 20.86 4.43
C ARG A 376 -1.22 19.55 3.93
N MET A 377 -2.07 18.52 3.86
CA MET A 377 -1.75 17.21 3.28
C MET A 377 -2.20 17.22 1.82
N GLU A 378 -1.29 17.43 0.88
CA GLU A 378 -1.62 17.64 -0.54
C GLU A 378 -2.27 16.41 -1.17
N ASP A 379 -1.75 15.22 -0.84
CA ASP A 379 -2.26 13.95 -1.36
C ASP A 379 -3.55 13.48 -0.68
N ALA A 380 -3.91 14.06 0.47
CA ALA A 380 -5.13 13.66 1.17
C ALA A 380 -6.38 13.98 0.34
N LEU A 381 -7.39 13.13 0.46
CA LEU A 381 -8.60 13.21 -0.37
C LEU A 381 -9.85 13.38 0.49
N VAL A 382 -10.84 14.00 -0.13
CA VAL A 382 -12.25 13.79 0.19
C VAL A 382 -12.84 12.95 -0.92
N ILE A 383 -13.48 11.83 -0.57
CA ILE A 383 -14.08 10.91 -1.54
C ILE A 383 -15.58 10.77 -1.31
N GLN A 384 -16.29 10.29 -2.33
CA GLN A 384 -17.64 9.75 -2.23
C GLN A 384 -17.55 8.23 -1.99
N PRO A 385 -17.86 7.74 -0.78
CA PRO A 385 -17.69 6.32 -0.44
C PRO A 385 -18.45 5.37 -1.37
N ALA A 386 -19.73 5.65 -1.66
CA ALA A 386 -20.58 4.77 -2.46
C ALA A 386 -19.94 4.41 -3.83
N THR A 387 -19.35 5.40 -4.51
CA THR A 387 -18.68 5.21 -5.80
C THR A 387 -17.48 4.28 -5.70
N ALA A 388 -16.63 4.46 -4.68
CA ALA A 388 -15.47 3.60 -4.46
C ALA A 388 -15.87 2.18 -4.04
N LEU A 389 -16.86 2.04 -3.16
CA LEU A 389 -17.35 0.74 -2.70
C LEU A 389 -17.92 -0.07 -3.87
N ALA A 390 -18.77 0.54 -4.71
CA ALA A 390 -19.35 -0.12 -5.87
C ALA A 390 -18.27 -0.58 -6.88
N ALA A 391 -17.28 0.28 -7.15
CA ALA A 391 -16.20 -0.04 -8.08
C ALA A 391 -15.31 -1.22 -7.62
N TRP A 392 -15.13 -1.39 -6.31
CA TRP A 392 -14.21 -2.38 -5.76
C TRP A 392 -14.87 -3.68 -5.31
N ALA A 393 -16.04 -3.59 -4.67
CA ALA A 393 -16.78 -4.77 -4.22
C ALA A 393 -17.42 -5.53 -5.38
N GLY A 394 -17.89 -4.82 -6.41
CA GLY A 394 -18.89 -5.35 -7.33
C GLY A 394 -20.23 -5.50 -6.60
N ASP A 395 -20.97 -6.56 -6.87
CA ASP A 395 -22.21 -6.86 -6.16
C ASP A 395 -21.94 -7.44 -4.77
N ALA A 396 -22.72 -7.01 -3.77
CA ALA A 396 -22.78 -7.63 -2.45
C ALA A 396 -24.12 -8.34 -2.29
N ALA A 397 -24.08 -9.63 -2.00
CA ALA A 397 -25.30 -10.38 -1.71
C ALA A 397 -25.84 -9.97 -0.34
N GLY A 398 -27.14 -9.64 -0.31
CA GLY A 398 -27.91 -9.19 0.85
C GLY A 398 -28.18 -10.30 1.86
N THR A 399 -27.12 -10.94 2.36
CA THR A 399 -27.23 -12.17 3.16
C THR A 399 -26.52 -12.01 4.51
N GLN A 400 -27.22 -12.38 5.59
CA GLN A 400 -26.65 -12.49 6.93
C GLN A 400 -25.98 -13.85 7.08
N VAL A 401 -24.69 -13.86 7.42
CA VAL A 401 -23.98 -15.07 7.86
C VAL A 401 -24.11 -15.16 9.38
N ALA A 402 -24.70 -16.23 9.87
CA ALA A 402 -24.93 -16.44 11.30
C ALA A 402 -23.83 -17.31 11.94
N ALA A 403 -23.24 -18.24 11.18
CA ALA A 403 -22.19 -19.12 11.67
C ALA A 403 -21.19 -19.51 10.58
N LEU A 404 -19.99 -19.89 11.03
CA LEU A 404 -18.92 -20.44 10.21
C LEU A 404 -18.57 -21.84 10.73
N GLU A 405 -18.52 -22.82 9.83
CA GLU A 405 -18.08 -24.18 10.16
C GLU A 405 -16.90 -24.58 9.28
N ARG A 406 -15.89 -25.19 9.89
CA ARG A 406 -14.76 -25.75 9.15
C ARG A 406 -15.20 -27.00 8.38
N ASP A 407 -14.77 -27.10 7.13
CA ASP A 407 -15.09 -28.21 6.24
C ASP A 407 -13.84 -28.61 5.44
N GLY A 408 -13.10 -29.60 5.96
CA GLY A 408 -11.78 -29.96 5.42
C GLY A 408 -10.82 -28.77 5.44
N ASP A 409 -10.29 -28.41 4.27
CA ASP A 409 -9.40 -27.25 4.09
C ASP A 409 -10.14 -25.92 3.87
N GLY A 410 -11.48 -25.94 3.78
CA GLY A 410 -12.32 -24.76 3.54
C GLY A 410 -13.35 -24.50 4.64
N TRP A 411 -14.34 -23.67 4.29
CA TRP A 411 -15.34 -23.14 5.22
C TRP A 411 -16.75 -23.20 4.62
N ARG A 412 -17.71 -23.59 5.46
CA ARG A 412 -19.15 -23.47 5.22
C ARG A 412 -19.70 -22.24 5.93
N LEU A 413 -20.43 -21.40 5.20
CA LEU A 413 -21.12 -20.24 5.73
C LEU A 413 -22.59 -20.57 5.89
N LEU A 414 -23.14 -20.38 7.09
CA LEU A 414 -24.51 -20.77 7.42
C LEU A 414 -25.38 -19.57 7.74
N ASP A 415 -26.66 -19.66 7.39
CA ASP A 415 -27.68 -18.71 7.81
C ASP A 415 -28.20 -18.99 9.24
N GLU A 416 -29.16 -18.19 9.70
CA GLU A 416 -29.75 -18.31 11.05
C GLU A 416 -30.50 -19.63 11.29
N THR A 417 -30.92 -20.31 10.22
CA THR A 417 -31.59 -21.62 10.30
C THR A 417 -30.62 -22.79 10.27
N GLY A 418 -29.33 -22.52 10.06
CA GLY A 418 -28.29 -23.53 9.84
C GLY A 418 -28.21 -24.02 8.39
N ALA A 419 -28.93 -23.40 7.46
CA ALA A 419 -28.84 -23.73 6.04
C ALA A 419 -27.55 -23.16 5.43
N GLU A 420 -26.97 -23.91 4.49
CA GLU A 420 -25.73 -23.50 3.82
C GLU A 420 -26.00 -22.37 2.83
N ILE A 421 -25.28 -21.26 3.01
CA ILE A 421 -25.27 -20.12 2.08
C ILE A 421 -24.31 -20.43 0.93
N LEU A 422 -23.05 -20.76 1.26
CA LEU A 422 -22.01 -21.13 0.31
C LEU A 422 -20.82 -21.83 1.00
N ARG A 423 -19.93 -22.40 0.17
CA ARG A 423 -18.59 -22.86 0.55
C ARG A 423 -17.50 -21.99 -0.05
N ALA A 424 -16.42 -21.81 0.70
CA ALA A 424 -15.25 -21.05 0.29
C ALA A 424 -13.97 -21.67 0.82
N ASP A 425 -12.86 -21.50 0.10
CA ASP A 425 -11.54 -21.95 0.52
C ASP A 425 -10.98 -21.08 1.64
N ALA A 426 -11.37 -19.79 1.67
CA ALA A 426 -11.00 -18.85 2.72
C ALA A 426 -12.12 -17.86 3.04
N VAL A 427 -12.11 -17.31 4.25
CA VAL A 427 -13.08 -16.31 4.72
C VAL A 427 -12.35 -15.08 5.24
N ILE A 428 -12.79 -13.89 4.83
CA ILE A 428 -12.36 -12.61 5.39
C ILE A 428 -13.52 -12.00 6.19
N LEU A 429 -13.31 -11.81 7.50
CA LEU A 429 -14.21 -11.08 8.39
C LEU A 429 -13.92 -9.57 8.33
N ALA A 430 -14.77 -8.84 7.60
CA ALA A 430 -14.68 -7.41 7.33
C ALA A 430 -15.93 -6.61 7.78
N ALA A 431 -16.76 -7.20 8.66
CA ALA A 431 -18.06 -6.69 9.08
C ALA A 431 -18.02 -5.64 10.21
N GLY A 432 -16.93 -4.86 10.33
CA GLY A 432 -16.80 -3.86 11.39
C GLY A 432 -16.96 -4.46 12.79
N MET A 433 -17.90 -3.93 13.60
CA MET A 433 -18.22 -4.50 14.92
C MET A 433 -18.93 -5.86 14.84
N GLY A 434 -19.59 -6.17 13.72
CA GLY A 434 -20.26 -7.45 13.50
C GLY A 434 -19.29 -8.64 13.45
N VAL A 435 -17.99 -8.38 13.28
CA VAL A 435 -16.95 -9.42 13.41
C VAL A 435 -17.02 -10.11 14.78
N SER A 436 -17.37 -9.39 15.85
CA SER A 436 -17.46 -9.97 17.20
C SER A 436 -18.57 -11.02 17.35
N THR A 437 -19.54 -11.07 16.45
CA THR A 437 -20.57 -12.12 16.45
C THR A 437 -20.03 -13.44 15.90
N LEU A 438 -19.23 -13.41 14.84
CA LEU A 438 -18.66 -14.60 14.21
C LEU A 438 -17.32 -15.02 14.80
N HIS A 439 -16.59 -14.09 15.42
CA HIS A 439 -15.32 -14.34 16.08
C HIS A 439 -15.24 -13.55 17.39
N PRO A 440 -15.85 -14.05 18.49
CA PRO A 440 -15.96 -13.32 19.76
C PRO A 440 -14.62 -12.97 20.42
N GLN A 441 -13.54 -13.65 20.04
CA GLN A 441 -12.21 -13.45 20.60
C GLN A 441 -11.53 -12.16 20.08
N THR A 442 -12.23 -11.21 19.46
CA THR A 442 -11.61 -9.92 19.09
C THR A 442 -11.42 -8.98 20.28
N ALA A 443 -10.53 -7.99 20.14
CA ALA A 443 -10.36 -6.90 21.10
C ALA A 443 -11.13 -5.63 20.69
N LEU A 444 -12.18 -5.75 19.88
CA LEU A 444 -12.86 -4.60 19.30
C LEU A 444 -13.68 -3.84 20.35
N GLN A 445 -13.62 -2.51 20.27
CA GLN A 445 -14.37 -1.57 21.10
C GLN A 445 -15.26 -0.71 20.20
N PRO A 446 -16.56 -0.64 20.48
CA PRO A 446 -17.48 0.18 19.71
C PRO A 446 -17.29 1.66 20.03
N VAL A 447 -17.27 2.49 18.99
CA VAL A 447 -17.32 3.95 19.12
C VAL A 447 -18.36 4.49 18.17
N ARG A 448 -19.50 4.92 18.70
CA ARG A 448 -20.54 5.59 17.92
C ARG A 448 -20.06 6.98 17.49
N GLY A 449 -20.42 7.38 16.28
CA GLY A 449 -20.25 8.75 15.82
C GLY A 449 -21.35 9.15 14.84
N GLN A 450 -21.85 10.37 15.03
CA GLN A 450 -22.81 11.02 14.14
C GLN A 450 -22.13 12.14 13.36
N ALA A 451 -22.29 12.12 12.04
CA ALA A 451 -21.92 13.22 11.15
C ALA A 451 -23.18 13.98 10.72
N THR A 452 -23.04 15.28 10.50
CA THR A 452 -24.11 16.20 10.11
C THR A 452 -23.75 16.84 8.78
N PHE A 453 -24.72 17.02 7.88
CA PHE A 453 -24.46 17.53 6.54
C PHE A 453 -25.66 18.26 5.94
N THR A 454 -25.41 19.09 4.94
CA THR A 454 -26.43 19.80 4.16
C THR A 454 -25.88 20.18 2.79
N ASP A 455 -26.74 20.20 1.77
CA ASP A 455 -26.40 20.68 0.43
C ASP A 455 -26.76 22.17 0.22
N ALA A 456 -27.38 22.80 1.22
CA ALA A 456 -27.80 24.21 1.13
C ALA A 456 -26.66 25.22 1.34
N VAL A 457 -25.54 24.77 1.92
CA VAL A 457 -24.43 25.64 2.32
C VAL A 457 -23.12 25.15 1.69
N PRO A 458 -22.47 25.99 0.85
CA PRO A 458 -21.17 25.66 0.28
C PRO A 458 -20.11 25.39 1.34
N ALA A 459 -19.36 24.31 1.15
CA ALA A 459 -18.24 23.93 2.01
C ALA A 459 -16.99 24.81 1.80
N PRO A 460 -16.16 24.95 2.85
CA PRO A 460 -14.81 25.50 2.74
C PRO A 460 -13.83 24.44 2.19
N ALA A 461 -12.53 24.76 2.16
CA ALA A 461 -11.51 23.73 2.04
C ALA A 461 -11.66 22.65 3.14
N ALA A 462 -11.35 21.41 2.79
CA ALA A 462 -11.45 20.28 3.72
C ALA A 462 -10.48 20.45 4.90
N ALA A 463 -10.96 20.28 6.13
CA ALA A 463 -10.15 20.46 7.32
C ALA A 463 -10.50 19.50 8.47
N ALA A 464 -9.51 19.20 9.31
CA ALA A 464 -9.61 18.38 10.52
C ALA A 464 -8.97 19.08 11.73
N PHE A 465 -9.61 19.00 12.89
CA PHE A 465 -9.26 19.77 14.10
C PHE A 465 -9.72 19.12 15.42
N GLY A 466 -9.94 17.80 15.41
CA GLY A 466 -10.60 17.04 16.49
C GLY A 466 -12.04 16.68 16.16
N GLY A 467 -12.70 17.55 15.40
CA GLY A 467 -13.71 17.19 14.40
C GLY A 467 -13.15 17.36 12.99
N TYR A 468 -14.03 17.47 12.01
CA TYR A 468 -13.70 17.75 10.61
C TYR A 468 -14.86 18.45 9.90
N VAL A 469 -14.53 19.11 8.80
CA VAL A 469 -15.45 19.71 7.84
C VAL A 469 -14.94 19.42 6.44
N ILE A 470 -15.81 18.93 5.57
CA ILE A 470 -15.49 18.51 4.20
C ILE A 470 -16.62 18.83 3.22
N PRO A 471 -16.31 19.05 1.93
CA PRO A 471 -17.32 19.15 0.88
C PRO A 471 -18.06 17.83 0.64
N THR A 472 -19.34 17.94 0.26
CA THR A 472 -20.13 16.84 -0.33
C THR A 472 -20.08 16.90 -1.86
N ARG A 473 -20.56 15.85 -2.53
CA ARG A 473 -20.59 15.80 -4.00
C ARG A 473 -21.44 16.91 -4.61
N GLU A 474 -22.56 17.26 -3.97
CA GLU A 474 -23.50 18.26 -4.46
C GLU A 474 -23.08 19.70 -4.12
N GLY A 475 -21.83 19.90 -3.69
CA GLY A 475 -21.30 21.22 -3.32
C GLY A 475 -21.67 21.68 -1.91
N GLY A 476 -22.36 20.83 -1.15
CA GLY A 476 -22.69 21.03 0.26
C GLY A 476 -21.52 20.82 1.21
N VAL A 477 -21.84 20.76 2.50
CA VAL A 477 -20.89 20.55 3.59
C VAL A 477 -21.31 19.41 4.49
N LEU A 478 -20.34 18.58 4.87
CA LEU A 478 -20.42 17.60 5.93
C LEU A 478 -19.43 17.96 7.03
N PHE A 479 -19.88 17.92 8.28
CA PHE A 479 -19.06 18.21 9.45
C PHE A 479 -19.37 17.26 10.60
N GLY A 480 -18.48 17.24 11.59
CA GLY A 480 -18.62 16.41 12.78
C GLY A 480 -17.30 15.71 13.12
N ALA A 481 -17.28 14.48 13.60
CA ALA A 481 -18.42 13.70 14.07
C ALA A 481 -18.28 13.47 15.57
N THR A 482 -19.40 13.19 16.24
CA THR A 482 -19.38 12.79 17.65
C THR A 482 -18.51 11.52 17.85
N HIS A 483 -18.13 11.29 19.10
CA HIS A 483 -17.21 10.21 19.48
C HIS A 483 -17.61 9.64 20.85
N ASP A 484 -18.65 8.82 20.84
CA ASP A 484 -19.21 8.23 22.05
C ASP A 484 -18.72 6.79 22.18
N ARG A 485 -17.88 6.54 23.20
CA ARG A 485 -17.31 5.20 23.45
C ARG A 485 -18.33 4.29 24.10
N ASP A 486 -18.25 3.01 23.77
CA ASP A 486 -19.07 1.95 24.38
C ASP A 486 -20.58 2.10 24.09
N VAL A 487 -20.94 2.97 23.15
CA VAL A 487 -22.30 3.16 22.66
C VAL A 487 -22.49 2.36 21.37
N THR A 488 -23.57 1.60 21.30
CA THR A 488 -23.83 0.60 20.25
C THR A 488 -25.15 0.80 19.50
N ASP A 489 -25.93 1.84 19.80
CA ASP A 489 -27.07 2.21 18.96
C ASP A 489 -26.63 3.05 17.74
N GLU A 490 -27.44 3.05 16.68
CA GLU A 490 -27.23 3.85 15.48
C GLU A 490 -28.29 4.96 15.34
N ASP A 491 -29.00 5.29 16.42
CA ASP A 491 -30.07 6.27 16.40
C ASP A 491 -29.52 7.68 16.11
N ARG A 492 -30.21 8.43 15.26
CA ARG A 492 -29.87 9.83 15.00
C ARG A 492 -30.42 10.70 16.13
N ARG A 493 -29.58 11.60 16.64
CA ARG A 493 -29.89 12.45 17.79
C ARG A 493 -29.75 13.91 17.42
N THR A 494 -30.77 14.72 17.68
CA THR A 494 -30.71 16.17 17.43
C THR A 494 -29.67 16.85 18.31
N GLU A 495 -29.43 16.31 19.50
CA GLU A 495 -28.38 16.76 20.42
C GLU A 495 -26.99 16.59 19.79
N ASP A 496 -26.78 15.55 18.99
CA ASP A 496 -25.50 15.28 18.33
C ASP A 496 -25.24 16.23 17.17
N ASP A 497 -26.29 16.64 16.46
CA ASP A 497 -26.20 17.70 15.45
C ASP A 497 -25.82 19.03 16.10
N ALA A 498 -26.41 19.35 17.26
CA ALA A 498 -26.03 20.52 18.04
C ALA A 498 -24.58 20.42 18.57
N ARG A 499 -24.13 19.25 19.04
CA ARG A 499 -22.74 19.01 19.45
C ARG A 499 -21.76 19.22 18.29
N ASN A 500 -22.08 18.69 17.11
CA ASN A 500 -21.27 18.87 15.91
C ASN A 500 -21.17 20.35 15.50
N LEU A 501 -22.29 21.08 15.51
CA LEU A 501 -22.32 22.49 15.15
C LEU A 501 -21.54 23.35 16.16
N ALA A 502 -21.69 23.07 17.45
CA ALA A 502 -20.93 23.75 18.50
C ALA A 502 -19.42 23.50 18.35
N ALA A 503 -19.00 22.26 18.08
CA ALA A 503 -17.59 21.94 17.82
C ALA A 503 -17.06 22.67 16.57
N LEU A 504 -17.84 22.71 15.49
CA LEU A 504 -17.49 23.46 14.28
C LEU A 504 -17.31 24.95 14.56
N ALA A 505 -18.23 25.56 15.31
CA ALA A 505 -18.19 26.99 15.64
C ALA A 505 -16.90 27.42 16.36
N THR A 506 -16.22 26.51 17.07
CA THR A 506 -14.93 26.81 17.71
C THR A 506 -13.77 26.99 16.72
N ARG A 507 -13.92 26.53 15.47
CA ARG A 507 -12.87 26.54 14.44
C ARG A 507 -13.26 27.24 13.14
N ALA A 508 -14.55 27.27 12.83
CA ALA A 508 -15.11 27.91 11.64
C ALA A 508 -16.42 28.64 12.00
N PRO A 509 -16.34 29.75 12.75
CA PRO A 509 -17.50 30.45 13.29
C PRO A 509 -18.39 31.05 12.18
N ARG A 510 -17.83 31.60 11.09
CA ARG A 510 -18.66 32.15 9.99
C ARG A 510 -19.41 31.04 9.26
N LEU A 511 -18.77 29.89 9.05
CA LEU A 511 -19.46 28.73 8.49
C LEU A 511 -20.57 28.23 9.41
N ALA A 512 -20.33 28.14 10.71
CA ALA A 512 -21.36 27.74 11.68
C ALA A 512 -22.55 28.71 11.71
N GLU A 513 -22.30 30.01 11.58
CA GLU A 513 -23.36 31.02 11.43
C GLU A 513 -24.19 30.78 10.17
N ARG A 514 -23.56 30.54 9.02
CA ARG A 514 -24.24 30.21 7.75
C ARG A 514 -25.06 28.92 7.81
N LEU A 515 -24.67 27.98 8.65
CA LEU A 515 -25.39 26.72 8.88
C LEU A 515 -26.58 26.87 9.83
N THR A 516 -26.66 27.98 10.56
CA THR A 516 -27.76 28.23 11.50
C THR A 516 -29.07 28.38 10.73
N GLY A 517 -30.03 27.48 10.97
CA GLY A 517 -31.32 27.44 10.26
C GLY A 517 -31.29 26.72 8.91
N ALA A 518 -30.14 26.20 8.47
CA ALA A 518 -30.05 25.36 7.28
C ALA A 518 -30.75 24.00 7.49
N PRO A 519 -31.29 23.37 6.44
CA PRO A 519 -31.85 22.02 6.54
C PRO A 519 -30.72 21.00 6.73
N LEU A 520 -30.52 20.55 7.97
CA LEU A 520 -29.50 19.57 8.32
C LEU A 520 -30.02 18.14 8.19
N GLN A 521 -29.14 17.27 7.69
CA GLN A 521 -29.29 15.82 7.70
C GLN A 521 -28.18 15.21 8.54
N SER A 522 -28.40 13.99 9.03
CA SER A 522 -27.42 13.32 9.87
C SER A 522 -27.40 11.80 9.68
N ARG A 523 -26.23 11.22 9.94
CA ARG A 523 -25.98 9.77 9.91
C ARG A 523 -25.14 9.39 11.12
N ALA A 524 -25.64 8.43 11.90
CA ALA A 524 -24.92 7.82 13.02
C ALA A 524 -24.54 6.38 12.66
N ALA A 525 -23.35 5.95 13.08
CA ALA A 525 -22.87 4.59 12.90
C ALA A 525 -21.81 4.24 13.94
N ILE A 526 -21.52 2.94 14.07
CA ILE A 526 -20.56 2.41 15.05
C ILE A 526 -19.24 2.10 14.35
N ARG A 527 -18.16 2.71 14.83
CA ARG A 527 -16.80 2.40 14.40
C ARG A 527 -16.28 1.22 15.24
N ALA A 528 -15.63 0.27 14.58
CA ALA A 528 -14.84 -0.75 15.26
C ALA A 528 -13.43 -0.22 15.52
N THR A 529 -13.04 -0.14 16.79
CA THR A 529 -11.71 0.32 17.21
C THR A 529 -10.99 -0.73 18.02
N THR A 530 -9.66 -0.68 18.05
CA THR A 530 -8.81 -1.51 18.90
C THR A 530 -8.23 -0.70 20.06
N PRO A 531 -7.75 -1.32 21.14
CA PRO A 531 -7.18 -0.60 22.28
C PRO A 531 -5.96 0.25 21.92
N ASP A 532 -5.11 -0.24 21.00
CA ASP A 532 -3.91 0.46 20.52
C ASP A 532 -4.18 1.41 19.34
N ARG A 533 -5.44 1.45 18.85
CA ARG A 533 -5.89 2.26 17.71
C ARG A 533 -5.23 1.91 16.37
N LEU A 534 -4.57 0.74 16.28
CA LEU A 534 -4.12 0.18 15.01
C LEU A 534 -5.15 -0.83 14.47
N PRO A 535 -5.34 -0.95 13.15
CA PRO A 535 -6.21 -1.96 12.56
C PRO A 535 -5.85 -3.40 12.97
N SER A 536 -6.77 -4.32 12.76
CA SER A 536 -6.53 -5.77 12.86
C SER A 536 -6.64 -6.37 11.46
N ALA A 537 -5.52 -6.85 10.93
CA ALA A 537 -5.42 -7.37 9.56
C ALA A 537 -4.45 -8.56 9.52
N GLY A 538 -4.95 -9.76 9.21
CA GLY A 538 -4.13 -10.97 9.18
C GLY A 538 -4.94 -12.24 9.41
N ALA A 539 -4.26 -13.38 9.51
CA ALA A 539 -4.91 -14.65 9.85
C ALA A 539 -5.39 -14.63 11.31
N ALA A 540 -6.61 -15.11 11.56
CA ALA A 540 -7.09 -15.45 12.90
C ALA A 540 -6.94 -16.95 13.14
N GLU A 541 -7.35 -17.74 12.16
CA GLU A 541 -7.23 -19.20 12.14
C GLU A 541 -6.83 -19.61 10.71
N ASP A 542 -6.53 -20.89 10.51
CA ASP A 542 -6.26 -21.37 9.15
C ASP A 542 -7.46 -21.08 8.24
N GLY A 543 -7.25 -20.55 7.04
CA GLY A 543 -8.32 -20.15 6.12
C GLY A 543 -9.28 -19.03 6.61
N LEU A 544 -9.13 -18.49 7.82
CA LEU A 544 -9.98 -17.43 8.38
C LEU A 544 -9.16 -16.20 8.73
N TYR A 545 -9.54 -15.06 8.16
CA TYR A 545 -8.77 -13.82 8.22
C TYR A 545 -9.62 -12.67 8.77
N LEU A 546 -8.99 -11.74 9.49
CA LEU A 546 -9.64 -10.51 9.92
C LEU A 546 -9.17 -9.33 9.08
N LEU A 547 -10.10 -8.41 8.78
CA LEU A 547 -9.80 -7.07 8.26
C LEU A 547 -10.76 -6.07 8.91
N THR A 548 -10.45 -5.63 10.13
CA THR A 548 -11.35 -4.82 10.96
C THR A 548 -10.58 -3.86 11.88
N GLY A 549 -11.24 -3.18 12.81
CA GLY A 549 -10.59 -2.33 13.81
C GLY A 549 -10.03 -1.01 13.28
N MET A 550 -10.47 -0.57 12.10
CA MET A 550 -9.92 0.59 11.39
C MET A 550 -10.25 1.95 12.02
N GLY A 551 -11.18 1.98 12.99
CA GLY A 551 -11.66 3.21 13.61
C GLY A 551 -12.17 4.23 12.59
N SER A 552 -11.67 5.47 12.68
CA SER A 552 -12.06 6.58 11.80
C SER A 552 -11.17 6.74 10.56
N ARG A 553 -10.25 5.80 10.29
CA ARG A 553 -9.30 5.88 9.17
C ARG A 553 -9.40 4.72 8.18
N GLY A 554 -10.56 4.05 8.12
CA GLY A 554 -10.80 2.91 7.23
C GLY A 554 -10.50 3.20 5.77
N PHE A 555 -10.92 4.36 5.25
CA PHE A 555 -10.67 4.72 3.85
C PHE A 555 -9.18 4.93 3.52
N CYS A 556 -8.34 5.23 4.51
CA CYS A 556 -6.88 5.31 4.33
C CYS A 556 -6.20 3.95 4.51
N ALA A 557 -6.54 3.19 5.55
CA ALA A 557 -5.80 1.98 5.91
C ALA A 557 -6.27 0.72 5.17
N ALA A 558 -7.56 0.59 4.88
CA ALA A 558 -8.12 -0.61 4.27
C ALA A 558 -7.52 -0.98 2.90
N PRO A 559 -7.20 -0.04 1.99
CA PRO A 559 -6.64 -0.40 0.68
C PRO A 559 -5.33 -1.20 0.76
N LEU A 560 -4.38 -0.76 1.59
CA LEU A 560 -3.10 -1.46 1.81
C LEU A 560 -3.28 -2.76 2.59
N LEU A 561 -4.07 -2.73 3.67
CA LEU A 561 -4.23 -3.89 4.54
C LEU A 561 -5.06 -5.01 3.90
N ALA A 562 -5.97 -4.69 2.98
CA ALA A 562 -6.64 -5.67 2.15
C ALA A 562 -5.67 -6.42 1.24
N GLU A 563 -4.68 -5.73 0.66
CA GLU A 563 -3.64 -6.36 -0.16
C GLU A 563 -2.74 -7.27 0.66
N HIS A 564 -2.43 -6.88 1.90
CA HIS A 564 -1.74 -7.75 2.84
C HIS A 564 -2.53 -9.04 3.10
N VAL A 565 -3.81 -8.94 3.47
CA VAL A 565 -4.65 -10.11 3.75
C VAL A 565 -4.84 -10.98 2.50
N ALA A 566 -5.10 -10.39 1.35
CA ALA A 566 -5.22 -11.13 0.10
C ALA A 566 -3.90 -11.84 -0.28
N ALA A 567 -2.75 -11.20 -0.04
CA ALA A 567 -1.45 -11.83 -0.26
C ALA A 567 -1.21 -13.04 0.65
N LEU A 568 -1.65 -12.99 1.91
CA LEU A 568 -1.59 -14.15 2.81
C LEU A 568 -2.45 -15.32 2.31
N ILE A 569 -3.67 -15.03 1.82
CA ILE A 569 -4.61 -16.05 1.30
C ILE A 569 -4.07 -16.70 0.03
N LEU A 570 -3.60 -15.88 -0.92
CA LEU A 570 -3.16 -16.32 -2.25
C LEU A 570 -1.68 -16.66 -2.32
N ASN A 571 -1.00 -16.79 -1.17
CA ASN A 571 0.44 -17.03 -1.06
C ASN A 571 1.26 -16.12 -1.99
N ALA A 572 0.95 -14.83 -1.98
CA ALA A 572 1.63 -13.79 -2.75
C ALA A 572 2.59 -12.99 -1.87
N PRO A 573 3.61 -12.34 -2.46
CA PRO A 573 4.34 -11.28 -1.79
C PRO A 573 3.38 -10.23 -1.19
N SER A 574 3.49 -10.01 0.12
CA SER A 574 2.76 -8.96 0.83
C SER A 574 3.43 -7.60 0.61
N PRO A 575 2.67 -6.52 0.34
CA PRO A 575 3.23 -5.17 0.24
C PRO A 575 3.61 -4.59 1.61
N LEU A 576 3.17 -5.24 2.68
CA LEU A 576 3.39 -4.80 4.05
C LEU A 576 4.69 -5.39 4.61
N PRO A 577 5.65 -4.56 5.07
CA PRO A 577 6.81 -4.99 5.83
C PRO A 577 6.45 -5.90 7.01
N ARG A 578 7.29 -6.88 7.34
CA ARG A 578 7.08 -7.86 8.42
C ARG A 578 6.81 -7.20 9.78
N ASP A 579 7.51 -6.12 10.12
CA ASP A 579 7.31 -5.40 11.37
C ASP A 579 5.95 -4.70 11.43
N LEU A 580 5.48 -4.14 10.31
CA LEU A 580 4.16 -3.55 10.21
C LEU A 580 3.05 -4.62 10.19
N ALA A 581 3.29 -5.77 9.55
CA ALA A 581 2.41 -6.92 9.60
C ALA A 581 2.21 -7.39 11.05
N ALA A 582 3.30 -7.54 11.81
CA ALA A 582 3.23 -7.89 13.23
C ALA A 582 2.46 -6.83 14.06
N ALA A 583 2.56 -5.55 13.70
CA ALA A 583 1.85 -4.47 14.39
C ALA A 583 0.32 -4.47 14.17
N VAL A 584 -0.17 -5.08 13.07
CA VAL A 584 -1.60 -5.20 12.76
C VAL A 584 -2.14 -6.62 12.90
N ASP A 585 -1.26 -7.58 13.21
CA ASP A 585 -1.61 -8.99 13.39
C ASP A 585 -2.72 -9.16 14.45
N PRO A 586 -3.80 -9.92 14.16
CA PRO A 586 -4.86 -10.19 15.14
C PRO A 586 -4.37 -10.78 16.47
N ALA A 587 -3.33 -11.62 16.44
CA ALA A 587 -2.77 -12.30 17.60
C ALA A 587 -1.93 -11.38 18.50
N ARG A 588 -1.66 -10.12 18.11
CA ARG A 588 -0.88 -9.18 18.94
C ARG A 588 -1.50 -8.89 20.31
N PHE A 589 -2.80 -9.17 20.49
CA PHE A 589 -3.48 -9.06 21.77
C PHE A 589 -3.50 -10.35 22.59
N ALA A 590 -3.08 -11.50 22.02
CA ALA A 590 -3.08 -12.79 22.72
C ALA A 590 -2.15 -12.79 23.94
N ALA A 591 -0.96 -12.17 23.83
CA ALA A 591 -0.01 -12.03 24.94
C ALA A 591 -0.49 -11.08 26.06
N ARG A 592 -1.53 -10.27 25.82
CA ARG A 592 -2.15 -9.42 26.86
C ARG A 592 -3.31 -10.10 27.60
N ARG A 593 -3.68 -11.31 27.16
CA ARG A 593 -4.78 -12.12 27.73
C ARG A 593 -4.29 -13.32 28.55
N ALA A 594 -3.00 -13.66 28.44
CA ALA A 594 -2.30 -14.57 29.34
C ALA A 594 -1.72 -13.78 30.52
#